data_AF-A0AA38AJW0-F1
#
_entry.id   AF-A0AA38AJW0-F1
#
_cell.length_a   1.000
_cell.length_b   1.000
_cell.length_c   1.000
_cell.angle_alpha   90.00
_cell.angle_beta   90.00
_cell.angle_gamma   90.00
#
_symmetry.space_group_name_H-M   'P 1'
#
loop_
_entity.id
_entity.type
_entity.pdbx_description
1 polymer ?
#
loop_
_entity_poly.entity_id
_entity_poly.type
_entity_poly.pdbx_seq_one_letter_code
_entity_poly.pdbx_strand_id
1 'polypeptide(L)'
;MTGLAQPLPILVICDLLGVPYADRHRFRVWVDDAAFSPDDDVSLKGLESLLGYGMELVSSKRAHPDDDVISRLCDEPDLADFEIATLAMQLLFAGHETTVTQIWVGSLVLLSNPAQWQALLHNPDLIPKAVEEILRAGMTGGVGVPRYARGDIDADGVMIRQGDLVLLDPGAANHDPEFFADPDRVDLSRTGAAHVGFGYGLHYCLGAALARLELKTVYSQLIPRFPTLQLCTDPSTMNAGFHSLSHGLVELPVTWQARAGVAAPPALPQPPLT
;
A
#
# COMPACT_ATOMS: atom_id res chain seq x y z
N MET A 1 -3.90 0.27 15.12
CA MET A 1 -3.83 1.01 13.84
C MET A 1 -4.82 0.53 12.79
N THR A 2 -5.42 -0.67 12.92
CA THR A 2 -6.40 -1.24 11.97
C THR A 2 -7.53 -0.28 11.57
N GLY A 3 -8.14 0.40 12.55
CA GLY A 3 -9.22 1.35 12.31
C GLY A 3 -8.85 2.61 11.51
N LEU A 4 -7.56 2.83 11.22
CA LEU A 4 -7.08 3.90 10.33
C LEU A 4 -6.59 3.33 9.00
N ALA A 5 -5.66 2.37 9.06
CA ALA A 5 -4.94 1.91 7.88
C ALA A 5 -5.82 1.12 6.91
N GLN A 6 -6.76 0.30 7.40
CA GLN A 6 -7.64 -0.48 6.53
C GLN A 6 -8.68 0.38 5.79
N PRO A 7 -9.43 1.28 6.45
CA PRO A 7 -10.47 2.02 5.75
C PRO A 7 -9.93 3.12 4.84
N LEU A 8 -8.80 3.77 5.14
CA LEU A 8 -8.42 4.96 4.39
C LEU A 8 -8.13 4.69 2.89
N PRO A 9 -7.25 3.76 2.50
CA PRO A 9 -6.87 3.62 1.09
C PRO A 9 -8.02 3.14 0.21
N ILE A 10 -8.86 2.23 0.72
CA ILE A 10 -10.05 1.77 -0.02
C ILE A 10 -11.01 2.93 -0.30
N LEU A 11 -11.15 3.88 0.64
CA LEU A 11 -12.00 5.06 0.43
C LEU A 11 -11.45 5.97 -0.66
N VAL A 12 -10.14 6.21 -0.65
CA VAL A 12 -9.48 7.06 -1.63
C VAL A 12 -9.57 6.46 -3.04
N ILE A 13 -9.26 5.18 -3.19
CA ILE A 13 -9.27 4.54 -4.52
C ILE A 13 -10.69 4.33 -5.05
N CYS A 14 -11.67 4.04 -4.19
CA CYS A 14 -13.07 3.97 -4.61
C CYS A 14 -13.58 5.33 -5.09
N ASP A 15 -13.28 6.41 -4.37
CA ASP A 15 -13.66 7.77 -4.77
C ASP A 15 -13.03 8.14 -6.12
N LEU A 16 -11.72 7.88 -6.27
CA LEU A 16 -10.98 8.15 -7.51
C LEU A 16 -11.53 7.38 -8.72
N LEU A 17 -11.93 6.11 -8.52
CA LEU A 17 -12.47 5.25 -9.58
C LEU A 17 -13.98 5.42 -9.79
N GLY A 18 -14.67 6.21 -8.97
CA GLY A 18 -16.13 6.38 -9.07
C GLY A 18 -16.92 5.14 -8.60
N VAL A 19 -16.33 4.33 -7.73
CA VAL A 19 -16.96 3.17 -7.09
C VAL A 19 -17.86 3.64 -5.94
N PRO A 20 -19.17 3.32 -5.95
CA PRO A 20 -20.08 3.68 -4.88
C PRO A 20 -19.61 3.24 -3.48
N TYR A 21 -19.65 4.17 -2.53
CA TYR A 21 -19.23 3.92 -1.14
C TYR A 21 -19.93 2.70 -0.51
N ALA A 22 -21.20 2.45 -0.84
CA ALA A 22 -21.97 1.33 -0.31
C ALA A 22 -21.37 -0.04 -0.65
N ASP A 23 -20.70 -0.16 -1.81
CA ASP A 23 -20.19 -1.42 -2.33
C ASP A 23 -18.79 -1.78 -1.79
N ARG A 24 -18.11 -0.88 -1.06
CA ARG A 24 -16.73 -1.07 -0.55
C ARG A 24 -16.49 -2.38 0.19
N HIS A 25 -17.50 -2.86 0.93
CA HIS A 25 -17.38 -4.11 1.69
C HIS A 25 -17.33 -5.34 0.79
N ARG A 26 -17.98 -5.29 -0.37
CA ARG A 26 -17.97 -6.37 -1.37
C ARG A 26 -16.61 -6.45 -2.04
N PHE A 27 -16.01 -5.31 -2.41
CA PHE A 27 -14.64 -5.29 -2.97
C PHE A 27 -13.64 -5.90 -2.04
N ARG A 28 -13.70 -5.57 -0.76
CA ARG A 28 -12.77 -6.13 0.21
C ARG A 28 -12.80 -7.65 0.16
N VAL A 29 -13.99 -8.25 0.22
CA VAL A 29 -14.15 -9.71 0.15
C VAL A 29 -13.60 -10.26 -1.16
N TRP A 30 -13.97 -9.67 -2.30
CA TRP A 30 -13.51 -10.19 -3.60
C TRP A 30 -12.01 -10.03 -3.83
N VAL A 31 -11.42 -8.94 -3.34
CA VAL A 31 -9.96 -8.70 -3.34
C VAL A 31 -9.26 -9.72 -2.46
N ASP A 32 -9.77 -9.96 -1.26
CA ASP A 32 -9.19 -10.91 -0.31
C ASP A 32 -9.27 -12.34 -0.88
N ASP A 33 -10.41 -12.72 -1.45
CA ASP A 33 -10.61 -14.01 -2.12
C ASP A 33 -9.65 -14.16 -3.32
N ALA A 34 -9.59 -13.15 -4.20
CA ALA A 34 -8.77 -13.21 -5.42
C ALA A 34 -7.27 -13.31 -5.14
N ALA A 35 -6.77 -12.57 -4.14
CA ALA A 35 -5.34 -12.41 -3.94
C ALA A 35 -4.74 -13.28 -2.85
N PHE A 36 -5.53 -13.71 -1.85
CA PHE A 36 -5.00 -14.34 -0.64
C PHE A 36 -5.60 -15.71 -0.34
N SER A 37 -6.59 -16.16 -1.12
CA SER A 37 -7.12 -17.52 -0.98
C SER A 37 -6.09 -18.57 -1.42
N PRO A 38 -5.80 -19.60 -0.60
CA PRO A 38 -5.03 -20.76 -1.02
C PRO A 38 -5.86 -21.78 -1.84
N ASP A 39 -7.16 -21.56 -1.94
CA ASP A 39 -8.10 -22.34 -2.76
C ASP A 39 -8.27 -21.66 -4.11
N ASP A 40 -7.82 -22.35 -5.18
CA ASP A 40 -7.85 -21.87 -6.56
C ASP A 40 -9.28 -21.54 -7.03
N ASP A 41 -10.29 -22.33 -6.63
CA ASP A 41 -11.69 -22.09 -7.04
C ASP A 41 -12.25 -20.83 -6.37
N VAL A 42 -11.85 -20.56 -5.12
CA VAL A 42 -12.22 -19.32 -4.41
C VAL A 42 -11.51 -18.12 -5.04
N SER A 43 -10.22 -18.25 -5.35
CA SER A 43 -9.45 -17.17 -6.00
C SER A 43 -10.04 -16.80 -7.36
N LEU A 44 -10.36 -17.80 -8.19
CA LEU A 44 -11.00 -17.59 -9.48
C LEU A 44 -12.37 -16.90 -9.34
N LYS A 45 -13.21 -17.32 -8.40
CA LYS A 45 -14.51 -16.67 -8.13
C LYS A 45 -14.36 -15.23 -7.66
N GLY A 46 -13.35 -14.93 -6.84
CA GLY A 46 -13.03 -13.56 -6.42
C GLY A 46 -12.71 -12.68 -7.63
N LEU A 47 -11.85 -13.18 -8.54
CA LEU A 47 -11.49 -12.47 -9.77
C LEU A 47 -12.69 -12.29 -10.71
N GLU A 48 -13.51 -13.33 -10.90
CA GLU A 48 -14.75 -13.26 -11.68
C GLU A 48 -15.72 -12.22 -11.11
N SER A 49 -15.86 -12.16 -9.78
CA SER A 49 -16.74 -11.20 -9.11
C SER A 49 -16.24 -9.76 -9.27
N LEU A 50 -14.93 -9.53 -9.16
CA LEU A 50 -14.32 -8.22 -9.42
C LEU A 50 -14.55 -7.77 -10.86
N LEU A 51 -14.27 -8.64 -11.84
CA LEU A 51 -14.45 -8.31 -13.26
C LEU A 51 -15.92 -8.11 -13.61
N GLY A 52 -16.81 -8.97 -13.11
CA GLY A 52 -18.26 -8.83 -13.30
C GLY A 52 -18.78 -7.49 -12.79
N TYR A 53 -18.38 -7.10 -11.58
CA TYR A 53 -18.73 -5.78 -11.05
C TYR A 53 -18.11 -4.64 -11.87
N GLY A 54 -16.85 -4.76 -12.27
CA GLY A 54 -16.17 -3.78 -13.12
C GLY A 54 -16.94 -3.53 -14.42
N MET A 55 -17.44 -4.59 -15.06
CA MET A 55 -18.26 -4.50 -16.27
C MET A 55 -19.60 -3.78 -16.02
N GLU A 56 -20.27 -4.08 -14.91
CA GLU A 56 -21.50 -3.38 -14.50
C GLU A 56 -21.24 -1.88 -14.28
N LEU A 57 -20.13 -1.55 -13.62
CA LEU A 57 -19.73 -0.17 -13.35
C LEU A 57 -19.40 0.58 -14.64
N VAL A 58 -18.63 -0.02 -15.55
CA VAL A 58 -18.32 0.56 -16.87
C VAL A 58 -19.61 0.85 -17.65
N SER A 59 -20.52 -0.12 -17.71
CA SER A 59 -21.83 0.05 -18.37
C SER A 59 -22.62 1.22 -17.78
N SER A 60 -22.66 1.30 -16.44
CA SER A 60 -23.30 2.41 -15.71
C SER A 60 -22.66 3.76 -16.05
N LYS A 61 -21.31 3.84 -16.03
CA LYS A 61 -20.54 5.06 -16.28
C LYS A 61 -20.59 5.51 -17.73
N ARG A 62 -20.78 4.61 -18.70
CA ARG A 62 -21.08 4.99 -20.10
C ARG A 62 -22.44 5.63 -20.25
N ALA A 63 -23.45 5.13 -19.54
CA ALA A 63 -24.80 5.69 -19.57
C ALA A 63 -24.91 7.00 -18.77
N HIS A 64 -24.17 7.09 -17.66
CA HIS A 64 -24.18 8.22 -16.73
C HIS A 64 -22.75 8.58 -16.30
N PRO A 65 -22.01 9.32 -17.14
CA PRO A 65 -20.64 9.74 -16.82
C PRO A 65 -20.59 10.65 -15.58
N ASP A 66 -19.48 10.58 -14.84
CA ASP A 66 -19.17 11.41 -13.67
C ASP A 66 -17.68 11.85 -13.74
N ASP A 67 -17.21 12.63 -12.78
CA ASP A 67 -15.81 13.08 -12.71
C ASP A 67 -14.89 12.07 -12.02
N ASP A 68 -14.76 10.88 -12.61
CA ASP A 68 -13.90 9.79 -12.11
C ASP A 68 -13.06 9.12 -13.20
N VAL A 69 -12.11 8.28 -12.77
CA VAL A 69 -11.18 7.59 -13.68
C VAL A 69 -11.91 6.64 -14.65
N ILE A 70 -12.96 5.93 -14.21
CA ILE A 70 -13.67 4.98 -15.07
C ILE A 70 -14.43 5.73 -16.17
N SER A 71 -15.12 6.82 -15.83
CA SER A 71 -15.76 7.69 -16.81
C SER A 71 -14.76 8.25 -17.83
N ARG A 72 -13.57 8.68 -17.40
CA ARG A 72 -12.52 9.14 -18.31
C ARG A 72 -11.99 8.03 -19.22
N LEU A 73 -11.84 6.80 -18.71
CA LEU A 73 -11.46 5.65 -19.53
C LEU A 73 -12.57 5.26 -20.54
N CYS A 74 -13.84 5.45 -20.18
CA CYS A 74 -14.97 5.24 -21.08
C CYS A 74 -14.97 6.21 -22.29
N ASP A 75 -14.38 7.40 -22.15
CA ASP A 75 -14.28 8.38 -23.23
C ASP A 75 -13.18 8.03 -24.26
N GLU A 76 -12.27 7.10 -23.93
CA GLU A 76 -11.24 6.63 -24.85
C GLU A 76 -11.82 5.67 -25.89
N PRO A 77 -11.82 6.03 -27.19
CA PRO A 77 -12.54 5.28 -28.22
C PRO A 77 -11.92 3.92 -28.55
N ASP A 78 -10.63 3.76 -28.26
CA ASP A 78 -9.87 2.54 -28.56
C ASP A 78 -9.89 1.53 -27.41
N LEU A 79 -10.55 1.83 -26.28
CA LEU A 79 -10.67 0.94 -25.13
C LEU A 79 -12.01 0.20 -25.12
N ALA A 80 -11.94 -1.13 -25.13
CA ALA A 80 -13.10 -1.98 -24.91
C ALA A 80 -13.52 -1.98 -23.43
N ASP A 81 -14.80 -2.20 -23.17
CA ASP A 81 -15.35 -2.21 -21.80
C ASP A 81 -14.62 -3.20 -20.88
N PHE A 82 -14.23 -4.35 -21.43
CA PHE A 82 -13.46 -5.36 -20.72
C PHE A 82 -12.06 -4.86 -20.31
N GLU A 83 -11.39 -4.09 -21.17
CA GLU A 83 -10.08 -3.50 -20.87
C GLU A 83 -10.21 -2.43 -19.79
N ILE A 84 -11.23 -1.58 -19.88
CA ILE A 84 -11.53 -0.56 -18.86
C ILE A 84 -11.81 -1.22 -17.51
N ALA A 85 -12.69 -2.22 -17.47
CA ALA A 85 -13.02 -2.95 -16.25
C ALA A 85 -11.78 -3.62 -15.64
N THR A 86 -10.96 -4.26 -16.47
CA THR A 86 -9.72 -4.91 -16.03
C THR A 86 -8.74 -3.89 -15.43
N LEU A 87 -8.48 -2.78 -16.12
CA LEU A 87 -7.60 -1.72 -15.65
C LEU A 87 -8.12 -1.10 -14.34
N ALA A 88 -9.42 -0.80 -14.27
CA ALA A 88 -10.03 -0.23 -13.08
C ALA A 88 -9.92 -1.15 -11.86
N MET A 89 -10.19 -2.45 -12.01
CA MET A 89 -10.10 -3.42 -10.91
C MET A 89 -8.63 -3.67 -10.50
N GLN A 90 -7.69 -3.63 -11.44
CA GLN A 90 -6.26 -3.67 -11.14
C GLN A 90 -5.81 -2.45 -10.32
N LEU A 91 -6.27 -1.24 -10.69
CA LEU A 91 -5.98 -0.02 -9.94
C LEU A 91 -6.61 -0.05 -8.54
N LEU A 92 -7.84 -0.56 -8.43
CA LEU A 92 -8.52 -0.75 -7.15
C LEU A 92 -7.70 -1.64 -6.21
N PHE A 93 -7.25 -2.79 -6.72
CA PHE A 93 -6.42 -3.73 -5.97
C PHE A 93 -5.09 -3.09 -5.55
N ALA A 94 -4.36 -2.53 -6.51
CA ALA A 94 -3.04 -1.95 -6.28
C ALA A 94 -3.05 -0.76 -5.33
N GLY A 95 -4.06 0.11 -5.44
CA GLY A 95 -4.21 1.31 -4.60
C GLY A 95 -4.68 1.02 -3.17
N HIS A 96 -5.30 -0.14 -2.94
CA HIS A 96 -5.77 -0.52 -1.62
C HIS A 96 -4.67 -1.17 -0.79
N GLU A 97 -4.24 -2.38 -1.14
CA GLU A 97 -3.48 -3.22 -0.21
C GLU A 97 -2.08 -2.66 0.07
N THR A 98 -1.41 -2.14 -0.95
CA THR A 98 -0.04 -1.63 -0.82
C THR A 98 0.01 -0.44 0.14
N THR A 99 -0.93 0.50 0.04
CA THR A 99 -0.98 1.67 0.92
C THR A 99 -1.39 1.31 2.34
N VAL A 100 -2.31 0.34 2.53
CA VAL A 100 -2.65 -0.20 3.87
C VAL A 100 -1.38 -0.71 4.55
N THR A 101 -0.62 -1.53 3.84
CA THR A 101 0.65 -2.10 4.31
C THR A 101 1.66 -1.01 4.62
N GLN A 102 1.82 0.00 3.76
CA GLN A 102 2.75 1.11 4.00
C GLN A 102 2.37 1.99 5.21
N ILE A 103 1.08 2.21 5.47
CA ILE A 103 0.65 2.91 6.69
C ILE A 103 1.05 2.11 7.93
N TRP A 104 0.82 0.80 7.93
CA TRP A 104 1.20 -0.09 9.04
C TRP A 104 2.70 -0.14 9.26
N VAL A 105 3.44 -0.47 8.22
CA VAL A 105 4.90 -0.57 8.26
C VAL A 105 5.52 0.77 8.66
N GLY A 106 5.10 1.87 8.03
CA GLY A 106 5.63 3.18 8.38
C GLY A 106 5.30 3.63 9.80
N SER A 107 4.12 3.27 10.31
CA SER A 107 3.80 3.48 11.73
C SER A 107 4.65 2.62 12.64
N LEU A 108 4.91 1.35 12.31
CA LEU A 108 5.82 0.50 13.07
C LEU A 108 7.24 1.09 13.08
N VAL A 109 7.75 1.50 11.92
CA VAL A 109 9.06 2.13 11.74
C VAL A 109 9.19 3.38 12.61
N LEU A 110 8.23 4.30 12.56
CA LEU A 110 8.28 5.53 13.35
C LEU A 110 8.14 5.27 14.86
N LEU A 111 7.22 4.39 15.27
CA LEU A 111 6.99 4.12 16.69
C LEU A 111 8.12 3.29 17.33
N SER A 112 8.85 2.52 16.53
CA SER A 112 10.10 1.84 16.95
C SER A 112 11.28 2.80 17.03
N ASN A 113 11.14 4.04 16.53
CA ASN A 113 12.15 5.09 16.56
C ASN A 113 11.63 6.36 17.26
N PRO A 114 11.47 6.37 18.60
CA PRO A 114 10.84 7.48 19.33
C PRO A 114 11.48 8.84 19.08
N ALA A 115 12.80 8.90 18.86
CA ALA A 115 13.50 10.14 18.53
C ALA A 115 13.01 10.76 17.20
N GLN A 116 12.75 9.92 16.19
CA GLN A 116 12.22 10.37 14.89
C GLN A 116 10.74 10.78 15.01
N TRP A 117 9.95 10.05 15.80
CA TRP A 117 8.58 10.46 16.15
C TRP A 117 8.55 11.84 16.81
N GLN A 118 9.43 12.06 17.80
CA GLN A 118 9.56 13.37 18.46
C GLN A 118 10.04 14.44 17.49
N ALA A 119 10.99 14.15 16.59
CA ALA A 119 11.41 15.12 15.58
C ALA A 119 10.25 15.59 14.70
N LEU A 120 9.36 14.69 14.28
CA LEU A 120 8.17 15.02 13.51
C LEU A 120 7.12 15.82 14.30
N LEU A 121 7.00 15.59 15.62
CA LEU A 121 6.16 16.41 16.49
C LEU A 121 6.66 17.87 16.58
N HIS A 122 7.97 18.06 16.66
CA HIS A 122 8.57 19.39 16.77
C HIS A 122 8.63 20.10 15.42
N ASN A 123 8.79 19.36 14.32
CA ASN A 123 8.92 19.91 12.98
C ASN A 123 8.12 19.10 11.95
N PRO A 124 6.82 19.42 11.76
CA PRO A 124 5.97 18.76 10.76
C PRO A 124 6.45 18.91 9.31
N ASP A 125 7.30 19.90 9.01
CA ASP A 125 7.86 20.08 7.65
C ASP A 125 8.80 18.92 7.24
N LEU A 126 9.18 18.05 8.19
CA LEU A 126 9.93 16.82 7.91
C LEU A 126 9.07 15.70 7.32
N ILE A 127 7.74 15.78 7.38
CA ILE A 127 6.84 14.70 6.94
C ILE A 127 7.09 14.25 5.49
N PRO A 128 7.28 15.14 4.50
CA PRO A 128 7.57 14.71 3.14
C PRO A 128 8.85 13.86 3.05
N LYS A 129 9.90 14.19 3.80
CA LYS A 129 11.14 13.40 3.86
C LYS A 129 10.94 12.09 4.62
N ALA A 130 10.16 12.15 5.70
CA ALA A 130 9.82 10.98 6.48
C ALA A 130 9.10 9.92 5.66
N VAL A 131 8.19 10.32 4.77
CA VAL A 131 7.49 9.40 3.87
C VAL A 131 8.46 8.67 2.94
N GLU A 132 9.45 9.36 2.35
CA GLU A 132 10.44 8.68 1.51
C GLU A 132 11.35 7.73 2.31
N GLU A 133 11.75 8.12 3.54
CA GLU A 133 12.56 7.23 4.40
C GLU A 133 11.76 6.01 4.89
N ILE A 134 10.46 6.18 5.16
CA ILE A 134 9.54 5.08 5.47
C ILE A 134 9.42 4.12 4.29
N LEU A 135 9.25 4.64 3.07
CA LEU A 135 9.14 3.81 1.87
C LEU A 135 10.45 3.08 1.54
N ARG A 136 11.59 3.63 1.94
CA ARG A 136 12.90 2.97 1.84
C ARG A 136 13.05 1.88 2.91
N ALA A 137 12.94 2.26 4.18
CA ALA A 137 13.26 1.40 5.33
C ALA A 137 12.17 0.37 5.63
N GLY A 138 10.92 0.69 5.31
CA GLY A 138 9.77 -0.16 5.60
C GLY A 138 9.70 -1.42 4.74
N MET A 139 10.29 -1.39 3.55
CA MET A 139 10.33 -2.55 2.68
C MET A 139 11.48 -3.48 3.09
N THR A 140 11.26 -4.33 4.08
CA THR A 140 12.23 -5.37 4.48
C THR A 140 11.94 -6.66 3.72
N GLY A 141 12.13 -6.62 2.41
CA GLY A 141 11.95 -7.77 1.52
C GLY A 141 10.52 -8.00 1.03
N GLY A 142 10.43 -8.67 -0.12
CA GLY A 142 9.20 -9.14 -0.76
C GLY A 142 9.52 -10.29 -1.73
N VAL A 143 8.51 -10.96 -2.31
CA VAL A 143 8.75 -12.04 -3.32
C VAL A 143 9.44 -11.49 -4.58
N GLY A 144 9.62 -10.17 -4.66
CA GLY A 144 10.15 -9.44 -5.80
C GLY A 144 9.14 -9.42 -6.94
N VAL A 145 9.28 -8.46 -7.85
CA VAL A 145 8.44 -8.47 -9.05
C VAL A 145 9.07 -9.46 -10.04
N PRO A 146 8.38 -10.57 -10.40
CA PRO A 146 8.97 -11.59 -11.26
C PRO A 146 9.26 -11.03 -12.65
N ARG A 147 10.44 -11.38 -13.17
CA ARG A 147 10.88 -11.10 -14.54
C ARG A 147 11.45 -12.37 -15.14
N TYR A 148 11.24 -12.56 -16.45
CA TYR A 148 11.86 -13.66 -17.18
C TYR A 148 12.91 -13.12 -18.14
N ALA A 149 14.11 -13.69 -18.10
CA ALA A 149 15.20 -13.29 -18.98
C ALA A 149 14.87 -13.63 -20.44
N ARG A 150 14.83 -12.62 -21.33
CA ARG A 150 14.55 -12.82 -22.77
C ARG A 150 15.77 -13.27 -23.57
N GLY A 151 16.94 -13.24 -22.97
CA GLY A 151 18.23 -13.67 -23.50
C GLY A 151 19.22 -13.85 -22.35
N ASP A 152 20.41 -14.35 -22.64
CA ASP A 152 21.49 -14.45 -21.65
C ASP A 152 21.96 -13.05 -21.22
N ILE A 153 22.08 -12.84 -19.91
CA ILE A 153 22.45 -11.56 -19.28
C ILE A 153 23.60 -11.83 -18.30
N ASP A 154 24.69 -11.08 -18.43
CA ASP A 154 25.74 -11.01 -17.39
C ASP A 154 25.38 -9.89 -16.40
N ALA A 155 25.11 -10.26 -15.15
CA ALA A 155 24.83 -9.35 -14.05
C ALA A 155 25.94 -9.47 -13.01
N ASP A 156 26.91 -8.55 -13.06
CA ASP A 156 28.08 -8.52 -12.17
C ASP A 156 28.82 -9.86 -12.07
N GLY A 157 29.01 -10.54 -13.20
CA GLY A 157 29.69 -11.83 -13.28
C GLY A 157 28.79 -13.04 -13.00
N VAL A 158 27.50 -12.82 -12.69
CA VAL A 158 26.49 -13.88 -12.61
C VAL A 158 25.76 -13.99 -13.95
N MET A 159 25.90 -15.14 -14.60
CA MET A 159 25.21 -15.42 -15.86
C MET A 159 23.77 -15.87 -15.61
N ILE A 160 22.81 -15.00 -15.94
CA ILE A 160 21.38 -15.30 -15.97
C ILE A 160 21.05 -15.80 -17.38
N ARG A 161 20.48 -17.01 -17.49
CA ARG A 161 20.19 -17.63 -18.79
C ARG A 161 18.83 -17.21 -19.32
N GLN A 162 18.70 -17.24 -20.64
CA GLN A 162 17.39 -17.08 -21.28
C GLN A 162 16.36 -18.05 -20.65
N GLY A 163 15.21 -17.51 -20.25
CA GLY A 163 14.11 -18.25 -19.63
C GLY A 163 14.16 -18.28 -18.10
N ASP A 164 15.27 -17.88 -17.47
CA ASP A 164 15.37 -17.85 -16.01
C ASP A 164 14.37 -16.85 -15.40
N LEU A 165 13.76 -17.24 -14.29
CA LEU A 165 12.98 -16.36 -13.42
C LEU A 165 13.94 -15.55 -12.53
N VAL A 166 13.83 -14.24 -12.62
CA VAL A 166 14.57 -13.27 -11.80
C VAL A 166 13.58 -12.54 -10.90
N LEU A 167 13.80 -12.63 -9.60
CA LEU A 167 13.06 -11.88 -8.59
C LEU A 167 13.89 -10.66 -8.20
N LEU A 168 13.37 -9.48 -8.51
CA LEU A 168 14.00 -8.21 -8.11
C LEU A 168 13.51 -7.84 -6.72
N ASP A 169 14.40 -7.72 -5.74
CA ASP A 169 14.07 -7.36 -4.35
C ASP A 169 14.36 -5.88 -4.07
N PRO A 170 13.34 -4.99 -4.06
CA PRO A 170 13.53 -3.59 -3.70
C PRO A 170 13.97 -3.39 -2.26
N GLY A 171 13.66 -4.33 -1.36
CA GLY A 171 14.05 -4.25 0.05
C GLY A 171 15.55 -4.41 0.22
N ALA A 172 16.15 -5.40 -0.45
CA ALA A 172 17.59 -5.57 -0.51
C ALA A 172 18.27 -4.32 -1.11
N ALA A 173 17.78 -3.84 -2.25
CA ALA A 173 18.34 -2.64 -2.89
C ALA A 173 18.23 -1.37 -2.02
N ASN A 174 17.13 -1.20 -1.30
CA ASN A 174 16.91 -0.06 -0.40
C ASN A 174 17.76 -0.12 0.89
N HIS A 175 18.39 -1.27 1.18
CA HIS A 175 19.29 -1.47 2.31
C HIS A 175 20.74 -1.72 1.88
N ASP A 176 21.08 -1.45 0.60
CA ASP A 176 22.43 -1.60 0.09
C ASP A 176 23.37 -0.53 0.68
N PRO A 177 24.43 -0.91 1.42
CA PRO A 177 25.38 0.04 2.03
C PRO A 177 26.21 0.81 1.00
N GLU A 178 26.30 0.37 -0.27
CA GLU A 178 26.94 1.13 -1.34
C GLU A 178 26.17 2.41 -1.69
N PHE A 179 24.84 2.38 -1.53
CA PHE A 179 23.95 3.50 -1.87
C PHE A 179 23.40 4.23 -0.64
N PHE A 180 23.30 3.55 0.51
CA PHE A 180 22.70 4.08 1.73
C PHE A 180 23.64 3.86 2.93
N ALA A 181 24.29 4.92 3.42
CA ALA A 181 25.08 4.86 4.66
C ALA A 181 24.19 4.51 5.86
N ASP A 182 24.63 3.59 6.73
CA ASP A 182 23.81 3.05 7.83
C ASP A 182 22.38 2.66 7.37
N PRO A 183 22.23 1.69 6.44
CA PRO A 183 20.96 1.44 5.76
C PRO A 183 19.85 0.97 6.71
N ASP A 184 20.20 0.28 7.79
CA ASP A 184 19.27 -0.21 8.80
C ASP A 184 18.78 0.90 9.76
N ARG A 185 19.42 2.08 9.74
CA ARG A 185 19.01 3.21 10.57
C ARG A 185 17.97 4.04 9.84
N VAL A 186 16.84 4.26 10.52
CA VAL A 186 15.80 5.18 10.09
C VAL A 186 16.27 6.61 10.35
N ASP A 187 16.45 7.38 9.27
CA ASP A 187 16.95 8.74 9.31
C ASP A 187 16.12 9.68 8.43
N LEU A 188 15.23 10.47 9.04
CA LEU A 188 14.36 11.41 8.31
C LEU A 188 15.14 12.58 7.68
N SER A 189 16.42 12.74 8.03
CA SER A 189 17.32 13.73 7.45
C SER A 189 18.12 13.19 6.27
N ARG A 190 17.99 11.89 5.95
CA ARG A 190 18.74 11.22 4.88
C ARG A 190 18.61 11.97 3.56
N THR A 191 19.76 12.20 2.94
CA THR A 191 19.90 12.78 1.59
C THR A 191 20.76 11.84 0.76
N GLY A 192 20.50 11.73 -0.54
CA GLY A 192 21.32 10.91 -1.43
C GLY A 192 20.48 10.15 -2.45
N ALA A 193 20.80 8.87 -2.66
CA ALA A 193 20.15 8.01 -3.62
C ALA A 193 18.62 7.92 -3.39
N ALA A 194 17.88 7.83 -4.48
CA ALA A 194 16.45 7.54 -4.42
C ALA A 194 16.23 6.06 -4.13
N HIS A 195 15.29 5.76 -3.24
CA HIS A 195 14.85 4.40 -3.00
C HIS A 195 14.07 3.86 -4.22
N VAL A 196 14.06 2.54 -4.40
CA VAL A 196 13.37 1.84 -5.50
C VAL A 196 12.06 1.18 -5.04
N GLY A 197 11.47 1.68 -3.94
CA GLY A 197 10.23 1.14 -3.36
C GLY A 197 9.02 1.20 -4.31
N PHE A 198 9.04 2.08 -5.31
CA PHE A 198 8.04 2.18 -6.38
C PHE A 198 8.49 1.52 -7.70
N GLY A 199 9.59 0.77 -7.69
CA GLY A 199 10.24 0.25 -8.88
C GLY A 199 10.98 1.34 -9.67
N TYR A 200 11.32 1.01 -10.91
CA TYR A 200 12.09 1.89 -11.83
C TYR A 200 11.74 1.59 -13.29
N GLY A 201 11.91 2.58 -14.17
CA GLY A 201 11.72 2.44 -15.62
C GLY A 201 10.26 2.41 -16.07
N LEU A 202 9.98 1.65 -17.14
CA LEU A 202 8.66 1.56 -17.79
C LEU A 202 7.53 1.10 -16.85
N HIS A 203 7.87 0.33 -15.81
CA HIS A 203 6.93 -0.18 -14.82
C HIS A 203 7.01 0.57 -13.49
N TYR A 204 7.52 1.81 -13.48
CA TYR A 204 7.45 2.66 -12.30
C TYR A 204 6.00 2.81 -11.83
N CYS A 205 5.76 2.71 -10.52
CA CYS A 205 4.43 2.69 -9.96
C CYS A 205 3.59 3.92 -10.38
N LEU A 206 2.51 3.65 -11.11
CA LEU A 206 1.54 4.67 -11.54
C LEU A 206 0.91 5.40 -10.35
N GLY A 207 0.68 4.69 -9.24
CA GLY A 207 0.09 5.22 -8.01
C GLY A 207 1.07 5.94 -7.08
N ALA A 208 2.35 6.09 -7.43
CA ALA A 208 3.38 6.60 -6.52
C ALA A 208 3.07 8.00 -5.97
N ALA A 209 2.45 8.87 -6.78
CA ALA A 209 2.05 10.20 -6.34
C ALA A 209 0.89 10.15 -5.32
N LEU A 210 -0.09 9.27 -5.56
CA LEU A 210 -1.25 9.08 -4.69
C LEU A 210 -0.82 8.45 -3.36
N ALA A 211 -0.04 7.38 -3.39
CA ALA A 211 0.48 6.73 -2.17
C ALA A 211 1.27 7.73 -1.30
N ARG A 212 2.13 8.57 -1.90
CA ARG A 212 2.83 9.64 -1.18
C ARG A 212 1.86 10.66 -0.57
N LEU A 213 0.83 11.06 -1.30
CA LEU A 213 -0.18 12.00 -0.80
C LEU A 213 -0.93 11.41 0.41
N GLU A 214 -1.35 10.15 0.31
CA GLU A 214 -2.04 9.44 1.39
C GLU A 214 -1.15 9.33 2.63
N LEU A 215 0.09 8.84 2.49
CA LEU A 215 1.04 8.72 3.60
C LEU A 215 1.35 10.07 4.24
N LYS A 216 1.58 11.13 3.44
CA LYS A 216 1.78 12.49 3.96
C LYS A 216 0.57 12.95 4.76
N THR A 217 -0.63 12.72 4.23
CA THR A 217 -1.89 13.11 4.89
C THR A 217 -2.07 12.36 6.21
N VAL A 218 -1.84 11.04 6.20
CA VAL A 218 -1.90 10.18 7.39
C VAL A 218 -0.96 10.71 8.46
N TYR A 219 0.33 10.86 8.17
CA TYR A 219 1.30 11.26 9.20
C TYR A 219 1.14 12.71 9.64
N SER A 220 0.68 13.61 8.76
CA SER A 220 0.35 15.01 9.12
C SER A 220 -0.80 15.12 10.10
N GLN A 221 -1.74 14.17 10.08
CA GLN A 221 -2.89 14.16 11.00
C GLN A 221 -2.61 13.30 12.24
N LEU A 222 -2.02 12.12 12.05
CA LEU A 222 -1.79 11.13 13.11
C LEU A 222 -0.90 11.68 14.22
N ILE A 223 0.26 12.23 13.84
CA ILE A 223 1.32 12.65 14.76
C ILE A 223 0.83 13.74 15.73
N PRO A 224 0.32 14.90 15.28
CA PRO A 224 -0.15 15.95 16.20
C PRO A 224 -1.43 15.58 16.96
N ARG A 225 -2.24 14.66 16.43
CA ARG A 225 -3.48 14.20 17.08
C ARG A 225 -3.20 13.21 18.21
N PHE A 226 -2.18 12.36 18.06
CA PHE A 226 -1.81 11.32 19.02
C PHE A 226 -0.33 11.44 19.42
N PRO A 227 0.10 12.53 20.07
CA PRO A 227 1.52 12.76 20.35
C PRO A 227 2.17 11.70 21.24
N THR A 228 1.37 10.98 22.04
CA THR A 228 1.79 9.91 22.95
C THR A 228 1.50 8.50 22.39
N LEU A 229 1.28 8.38 21.08
CA LEU A 229 1.09 7.09 20.42
C LEU A 229 2.32 6.21 20.63
N GLN A 230 2.10 4.96 21.03
CA GLN A 230 3.15 3.97 21.25
C GLN A 230 2.63 2.56 20.93
N LEU A 231 3.55 1.64 20.65
CA LEU A 231 3.22 0.22 20.44
C LEU A 231 2.77 -0.42 21.76
N CYS A 232 1.77 -1.31 21.70
CA CYS A 232 1.37 -2.10 22.87
C CYS A 232 2.26 -3.34 23.07
N THR A 233 2.95 -3.77 22.02
CA THR A 233 3.73 -5.02 21.98
C THR A 233 5.13 -4.75 21.47
N ASP A 234 6.05 -5.64 21.81
CA ASP A 234 7.40 -5.61 21.28
C ASP A 234 7.36 -5.93 19.77
N PRO A 235 7.92 -5.06 18.90
CA PRO A 235 8.04 -5.32 17.46
C PRO A 235 8.57 -6.70 17.10
N SER A 236 9.53 -7.22 17.88
CA SER A 236 10.16 -8.53 17.62
C SER A 236 9.23 -9.72 17.79
N THR A 237 8.08 -9.53 18.44
CA THR A 237 7.05 -10.55 18.67
C THR A 237 5.89 -10.48 17.68
N MET A 238 5.90 -9.51 16.76
CA MET A 238 4.85 -9.36 15.76
C MET A 238 5.05 -10.39 14.64
N ASN A 239 4.02 -11.18 14.37
CA ASN A 239 4.03 -12.09 13.24
C ASN A 239 3.76 -11.31 11.94
N ALA A 240 4.72 -11.31 11.02
CA ALA A 240 4.47 -10.93 9.64
C ALA A 240 3.57 -12.01 9.01
N GLY A 241 2.42 -11.61 8.48
CA GLY A 241 1.55 -12.53 7.78
C GLY A 241 2.19 -12.88 6.42
N PHE A 242 2.53 -14.15 6.21
CA PHE A 242 2.98 -14.66 4.90
C PHE A 242 1.88 -14.66 3.82
N HIS A 243 0.68 -14.13 4.13
CA HIS A 243 -0.49 -14.22 3.29
C HIS A 243 -0.65 -13.06 2.30
N SER A 244 0.27 -12.09 2.24
CA SER A 244 0.22 -11.01 1.24
C SER A 244 1.51 -10.93 0.43
N LEU A 245 1.40 -10.63 -0.87
CA LEU A 245 2.51 -10.26 -1.75
C LEU A 245 3.37 -9.14 -1.14
N SER A 246 2.78 -8.30 -0.29
CA SER A 246 3.40 -7.16 0.37
C SER A 246 3.93 -7.43 1.78
N HIS A 247 3.91 -8.69 2.28
CA HIS A 247 4.45 -9.06 3.60
C HIS A 247 3.88 -8.23 4.77
N GLY A 248 2.56 -8.00 4.76
CA GLY A 248 1.89 -7.15 5.74
C GLY A 248 1.82 -7.74 7.16
N LEU A 249 1.89 -6.87 8.16
CA LEU A 249 1.42 -7.16 9.53
C LEU A 249 -0.06 -7.58 9.47
N VAL A 250 -0.57 -8.41 10.38
CA VAL A 250 -2.03 -8.69 10.45
C VAL A 250 -2.76 -7.60 11.23
N GLU A 251 -2.09 -7.07 12.24
CA GLU A 251 -2.54 -5.95 13.05
C GLU A 251 -1.34 -5.22 13.67
N LEU A 252 -1.54 -3.95 14.00
CA LEU A 252 -0.56 -3.15 14.73
C LEU A 252 -1.24 -2.51 15.95
N PRO A 253 -1.20 -3.18 17.12
CA PRO A 253 -1.79 -2.69 18.36
C PRO A 253 -1.03 -1.49 18.91
N VAL A 254 -1.75 -0.42 19.22
CA VAL A 254 -1.19 0.84 19.71
C VAL A 254 -2.01 1.39 20.86
N THR A 255 -1.37 2.14 21.74
CA THR A 255 -2.00 2.86 22.85
C THR A 255 -1.53 4.31 22.86
N TRP A 256 -2.34 5.18 23.47
CA TRP A 256 -2.05 6.60 23.64
C TRP A 256 -2.77 7.12 24.87
N GLN A 257 -2.31 8.24 25.40
CA GLN A 257 -3.03 8.94 26.46
C GLN A 257 -4.13 9.82 25.85
N ALA A 258 -5.36 9.67 26.33
CA ALA A 258 -6.46 10.53 25.90
C ALA A 258 -6.17 11.99 26.27
N ARG A 259 -6.33 12.91 25.32
CA ARG A 259 -6.28 14.35 25.61
C ARG A 259 -7.45 14.70 26.55
N ALA A 260 -7.15 15.33 27.69
CA ALA A 260 -8.18 15.89 28.56
C ALA A 260 -9.07 16.85 27.74
N GLY A 261 -10.35 16.52 27.60
CA GLY A 261 -11.35 17.36 26.92
C GLY A 261 -11.72 16.98 25.47
N VAL A 262 -11.13 15.92 24.88
CA VAL A 262 -11.62 15.38 23.60
C VAL A 262 -12.48 14.15 23.90
N ALA A 263 -13.77 14.22 23.59
CA ALA A 263 -14.68 13.09 23.73
C ALA A 263 -14.12 11.85 23.01
N ALA A 264 -14.23 10.68 23.65
CA ALA A 264 -13.82 9.42 23.04
C ALA A 264 -14.47 9.28 21.65
N PRO A 265 -13.74 8.86 20.61
CA PRO A 265 -14.36 8.56 19.33
C PRO A 265 -15.44 7.48 19.54
N PRO A 266 -16.55 7.52 18.77
CA PRO A 266 -17.56 6.46 18.84
C PRO A 266 -16.89 5.11 18.61
N ALA A 267 -17.29 4.11 19.40
CA ALA A 267 -16.79 2.76 19.26
C ALA A 267 -16.95 2.29 17.80
N LEU A 268 -15.88 1.73 17.23
CA LEU A 268 -15.98 1.07 15.93
C LEU A 268 -17.04 -0.03 16.04
N PRO A 269 -17.94 -0.17 15.04
CA PRO A 269 -18.90 -1.26 15.04
C PRO A 269 -18.16 -2.58 15.10
N GLN A 270 -18.49 -3.40 16.10
CA GLN A 270 -17.98 -4.76 16.24
C GLN A 270 -18.44 -5.55 15.00
N PRO A 271 -17.57 -6.32 14.34
CA PRO A 271 -18.03 -7.25 13.31
C PRO A 271 -19.02 -8.24 13.95
N PRO A 272 -20.07 -8.65 13.22
CA PRO A 272 -20.99 -9.66 13.72
C PRO A 272 -20.22 -10.94 14.00
N LEU A 273 -20.41 -11.47 15.21
CA LEU A 273 -19.99 -12.82 15.57
C LEU A 273 -20.86 -13.78 14.76
N THR A 274 -20.28 -14.38 13.71
CA THR A 274 -20.77 -15.60 13.08
C THR A 274 -19.59 -16.51 12.80
#